data_AF-A0A453JT25-F1
#
_entry.id   AF-A0A453JT25-F1
#
_cell.length_a   1.000
_cell.length_b   1.000
_cell.length_c   1.000
_cell.angle_alpha   90.00
_cell.angle_beta   90.00
_cell.angle_gamma   90.00
#
_symmetry.space_group_name_H-M   'P 1'
#
loop_
_entity.id
_entity.type
_entity.pdbx_description
1 polymer ?
#
loop_
_entity_poly.entity_id
_entity_poly.type
_entity_poly.pdbx_seq_one_letter_code
_entity_poly.pdbx_strand_id
1 'polypeptide(L)'
;DVVGGTDAANLLKPALARGRIRCVGATTLKEYHRYIQTDAALERRFQKVHVKEPSVQATVTILQGLKQRYQDHHVLEIQDAALVAAAELAGRYITDRQFPDKAIDLIDEACATTRMLVDSESEATGTRTQSYNKKEVTAQSRSIKAVKKGIVGPSQVAQVVSLWTGIPVAAIDQGEKEKLLHLAEKLHERVVGQDEAVNLVAQTVLRSRVGLDQPGQPIGSFLFLGSTGVGKTELAKALAEQLFDNENMLVRFDMSEYGTKGSVLRLIGAPPRFVHYHIIPSV
;
A
#
# COMPACT_ATOMS: atom_id res chain seq x y z
N ASP A 1 28.19 11.69 31.78
CA ASP A 1 27.22 11.92 32.86
C ASP A 1 25.86 12.29 32.31
N VAL A 2 24.94 11.33 32.26
CA VAL A 2 23.55 11.55 31.85
C VAL A 2 22.70 11.52 33.10
N VAL A 3 21.99 12.63 33.30
CA VAL A 3 21.06 12.97 34.39
C VAL A 3 20.30 11.74 34.92
N GLY A 4 20.52 11.45 36.20
CA GLY A 4 19.79 10.44 36.98
C GLY A 4 18.34 10.84 37.20
N GLY A 5 17.51 10.66 36.18
CA GLY A 5 16.08 10.44 36.39
C GLY A 5 15.91 9.04 36.97
N THR A 6 15.24 8.90 38.11
CA THR A 6 14.82 7.59 38.63
C THR A 6 14.15 6.81 37.51
N ASP A 7 14.79 5.73 37.07
CA ASP A 7 14.23 4.78 36.11
C ASP A 7 12.86 4.35 36.63
N ALA A 8 11.80 4.75 35.92
CA ALA A 8 10.42 4.50 36.33
C ALA A 8 10.16 3.00 36.55
N ALA A 9 10.91 2.12 35.85
CA ALA A 9 10.85 0.69 36.08
C ALA A 9 11.29 0.30 37.50
N ASN A 10 12.35 0.93 38.03
CA ASN A 10 12.85 0.66 39.39
C ASN A 10 11.87 1.13 40.48
N LEU A 11 11.07 2.16 40.22
CA LEU A 11 10.01 2.59 41.13
C LEU A 11 8.81 1.63 41.12
N LEU A 12 8.51 1.00 39.98
CA LEU A 12 7.34 0.11 39.82
C LEU A 12 7.61 -1.35 40.26
N LYS A 13 8.86 -1.83 40.15
CA LYS A 13 9.25 -3.22 40.51
C LYS A 13 8.76 -3.67 41.89
N PRO A 14 8.93 -2.91 42.99
CA PRO A 14 8.47 -3.34 44.31
C PRO A 14 6.95 -3.46 44.41
N ALA A 15 6.21 -2.59 43.73
CA ALA A 15 4.75 -2.57 43.75
C ALA A 15 4.18 -3.73 42.92
N LEU A 16 4.79 -4.04 41.78
CA LEU A 16 4.49 -5.23 40.96
C LEU A 16 4.81 -6.52 41.72
N ALA A 17 5.96 -6.57 42.39
CA ALA A 17 6.39 -7.75 43.14
C ALA A 17 5.45 -8.11 44.30
N ARG A 18 4.88 -7.09 44.95
CA ARG A 18 3.91 -7.25 46.06
C ARG A 18 2.46 -7.35 45.59
N GLY A 19 2.20 -7.30 44.28
CA GLY A 19 0.83 -7.34 43.74
C GLY A 19 -0.05 -6.14 44.13
N ARG A 20 0.55 -4.99 44.48
CA ARG A 20 -0.19 -3.78 44.91
C ARG A 20 -0.76 -2.99 43.71
N ILE A 21 -0.29 -3.28 42.51
CA ILE A 21 -0.73 -2.65 41.27
C ILE A 21 -1.17 -3.75 40.31
N ARG A 22 -2.29 -3.52 39.64
CA ARG A 22 -2.72 -4.29 38.47
C ARG A 22 -2.35 -3.49 37.23
N CYS A 23 -1.59 -4.09 36.32
CA CYS A 23 -1.21 -3.43 35.07
C CYS A 23 -1.34 -4.40 33.90
N VAL A 24 -1.60 -3.83 32.72
CA VAL A 24 -1.52 -4.51 31.43
C VAL A 24 -0.43 -3.81 30.65
N GLY A 25 0.57 -4.58 30.20
CA GLY A 25 1.64 -4.09 29.34
C GLY A 25 1.43 -4.56 27.91
N ALA A 26 1.71 -3.69 26.94
CA ALA A 26 1.76 -4.02 25.53
C ALA A 26 3.15 -3.62 25.00
N THR A 27 3.77 -4.49 24.21
CA THR A 27 5.10 -4.26 23.63
C THR A 27 5.28 -5.14 22.40
N THR A 28 6.17 -4.74 21.50
CA THR A 28 6.57 -5.59 20.38
C THR A 28 7.50 -6.72 20.86
N LEU A 29 7.57 -7.83 20.12
CA LEU A 29 8.51 -8.91 20.43
C LEU A 29 9.97 -8.43 20.48
N LYS A 30 10.32 -7.47 19.60
CA LYS A 30 11.65 -6.88 19.53
C LYS A 30 12.00 -6.10 20.80
N GLU A 31 11.08 -5.26 21.28
CA GLU A 31 11.24 -4.49 22.52
C GLU A 31 11.21 -5.38 23.76
N TYR A 32 10.35 -6.41 23.77
CA TYR A 32 10.31 -7.40 24.83
C TYR A 32 11.69 -8.04 25.04
N HIS A 33 12.32 -8.56 23.97
CA HIS A 33 13.65 -9.16 24.06
C HIS A 33 14.72 -8.15 24.50
N ARG A 34 14.58 -6.88 24.11
CA ARG A 34 15.57 -5.84 24.42
C ARG A 34 15.48 -5.34 25.85
N TYR A 35 14.28 -5.13 26.38
CA TYR A 35 14.06 -4.37 27.61
C TYR A 35 13.41 -5.16 28.75
N ILE A 36 12.59 -6.17 28.45
CA ILE A 36 11.84 -6.91 29.48
C ILE A 36 12.54 -8.23 29.79
N GLN A 37 12.95 -8.98 28.76
CA GLN A 37 13.61 -10.27 28.94
C GLN A 37 14.99 -10.12 29.60
N THR A 38 15.66 -8.99 29.40
CA THR A 38 16.94 -8.68 30.03
C THR A 38 16.79 -8.34 31.52
N ASP A 39 15.58 -8.01 31.99
CA ASP A 39 15.28 -7.70 33.39
C ASP A 39 14.52 -8.85 34.06
N ALA A 40 15.26 -9.66 34.82
CA ALA A 40 14.71 -10.86 35.45
C ALA A 40 13.64 -10.57 36.54
N ALA A 41 13.53 -9.33 37.03
CA ALA A 41 12.47 -8.95 37.96
C ALA A 41 11.17 -8.63 37.22
N LEU A 42 11.24 -7.94 36.08
CA LEU A 42 10.07 -7.67 35.24
C LEU A 42 9.59 -8.94 34.54
N GLU A 43 10.50 -9.73 33.96
CA GLU A 43 10.16 -10.93 33.21
C GLU A 43 9.32 -11.93 34.03
N ARG A 44 9.66 -12.12 35.31
CA ARG A 44 8.96 -13.06 36.19
C ARG A 44 7.60 -12.56 36.69
N ARG A 45 7.30 -11.27 36.54
CA ARG A 45 6.06 -10.66 37.05
C ARG A 45 4.97 -10.53 36.01
N PHE A 46 5.33 -10.53 34.74
CA PHE A 46 4.37 -10.56 33.65
C PHE A 46 4.14 -11.98 33.15
N GLN A 47 2.88 -12.37 33.04
CA GLN A 47 2.50 -13.54 32.27
C GLN A 47 2.58 -13.19 30.78
N LYS A 48 3.37 -13.96 30.02
CA LYS A 48 3.55 -13.75 28.59
C LYS A 48 2.29 -14.21 27.84
N VAL A 49 1.55 -13.27 27.25
CA VAL A 49 0.41 -13.55 26.39
C VAL A 49 0.77 -13.13 24.97
N HIS A 50 0.89 -14.10 24.06
CA HIS A 50 1.22 -13.84 22.67
C HIS A 50 -0.06 -13.52 21.90
N VAL A 51 -0.15 -12.30 21.39
CA VAL A 51 -1.24 -11.88 20.50
C VAL A 51 -0.74 -12.04 19.07
N LYS A 52 -1.40 -12.91 18.30
CA LYS A 52 -1.07 -13.13 16.88
C LYS A 52 -1.78 -12.10 16.02
N GLU A 53 -1.14 -11.76 14.90
CA GLU A 53 -1.78 -11.02 13.81
C GLU A 53 -3.04 -11.78 13.33
N PRO A 54 -4.19 -11.10 13.16
CA PRO A 54 -5.40 -11.73 12.67
C PRO A 54 -5.27 -12.17 11.21
N SER A 55 -6.00 -13.23 10.84
CA SER A 55 -6.12 -13.64 9.44
C SER A 55 -6.87 -12.59 8.61
N VAL A 56 -6.72 -12.64 7.28
CA VAL A 56 -7.47 -11.76 6.35
C VAL A 56 -8.98 -11.82 6.63
N GLN A 57 -9.55 -13.03 6.80
CA GLN A 57 -10.97 -13.20 7.11
C GLN A 57 -11.37 -12.57 8.45
N ALA A 58 -10.54 -12.75 9.49
CA ALA A 58 -10.79 -12.13 10.79
C ALA A 58 -10.70 -10.60 10.71
N THR A 59 -9.78 -10.07 9.91
CA THR A 59 -9.66 -8.63 9.64
C THR A 59 -10.92 -8.08 8.96
N VAL A 60 -11.51 -8.80 7.99
CA VAL A 60 -12.80 -8.41 7.39
C VAL A 60 -13.90 -8.29 8.46
N THR A 61 -13.99 -9.24 9.39
CA THR A 61 -14.95 -9.17 10.51
C THR A 61 -14.69 -7.99 11.44
N ILE A 62 -13.42 -7.68 11.73
CA ILE A 62 -13.04 -6.49 12.51
C ILE A 62 -13.50 -5.22 11.78
N LEU A 63 -13.22 -5.11 10.49
CA LEU A 63 -13.64 -3.99 9.65
C LEU A 63 -15.17 -3.83 9.61
N GLN A 64 -15.91 -4.94 9.50
CA GLN A 64 -17.38 -4.93 9.56
C GLN A 64 -17.88 -4.35 10.90
N GLY A 65 -17.24 -4.71 12.01
CA GLY A 65 -17.56 -4.15 13.33
C GLY A 65 -17.24 -2.65 13.46
N LEU A 66 -16.26 -2.15 12.70
CA LEU A 66 -15.88 -0.73 12.68
C LEU A 66 -16.64 0.10 11.63
N LYS A 67 -17.27 -0.55 10.65
CA LYS A 67 -17.93 0.07 9.50
C LYS A 67 -18.83 1.24 9.86
N GLN A 68 -19.75 1.04 10.80
CA GLN A 68 -20.73 2.07 11.17
C GLN A 68 -20.05 3.33 11.73
N ARG A 69 -19.03 3.16 12.57
CA ARG A 69 -18.28 4.27 13.15
C ARG A 69 -17.59 5.12 12.07
N TYR A 70 -17.01 4.49 11.06
CA TYR A 70 -16.38 5.22 9.95
C TYR A 70 -17.39 5.89 9.02
N GLN A 71 -18.53 5.25 8.75
CA GLN A 71 -19.63 5.86 7.99
C GLN A 71 -20.17 7.11 8.68
N ASP A 72 -20.35 7.06 9.99
CA ASP A 72 -20.84 8.19 10.78
C ASP A 72 -19.80 9.32 10.84
N HIS A 73 -18.52 8.97 11.03
CA HIS A 73 -17.43 9.93 11.08
C HIS A 73 -17.23 10.69 9.75
N HIS A 74 -17.22 9.96 8.63
CA HIS A 74 -16.95 10.53 7.30
C HIS A 74 -18.23 10.94 6.54
N VAL A 75 -19.41 10.66 7.10
CA VAL A 75 -20.72 10.98 6.52
C VAL A 75 -20.84 10.43 5.09
N LEU A 76 -20.56 9.14 4.92
CA LEU A 76 -20.58 8.41 3.65
C LEU A 76 -21.03 6.96 3.85
N GLU A 77 -21.17 6.19 2.76
CA GLU A 77 -21.48 4.76 2.80
C GLU A 77 -20.26 3.94 2.42
N ILE A 78 -20.04 2.84 3.14
CA ILE A 78 -18.97 1.88 2.83
C ILE A 78 -19.63 0.61 2.33
N GLN A 79 -19.25 0.14 1.15
CA GLN A 79 -19.72 -1.14 0.64
C GLN A 79 -18.99 -2.29 1.35
N ASP A 80 -19.66 -3.42 1.58
CA ASP A 80 -19.00 -4.59 2.20
C ASP A 80 -17.88 -5.14 1.32
N ALA A 81 -18.02 -5.04 0.00
CA ALA A 81 -16.97 -5.38 -0.95
C ALA A 81 -15.70 -4.53 -0.76
N ALA A 82 -15.83 -3.28 -0.29
CA ALA A 82 -14.67 -2.43 0.01
C ALA A 82 -13.87 -2.97 1.22
N LEU A 83 -14.56 -3.52 2.23
CA LEU A 83 -13.90 -4.11 3.41
C LEU A 83 -13.12 -5.37 3.04
N VAL A 84 -13.70 -6.21 2.18
CA VAL A 84 -13.02 -7.39 1.63
C VAL A 84 -11.79 -6.96 0.83
N ALA A 85 -11.96 -6.02 -0.10
CA ALA A 85 -10.88 -5.49 -0.92
C ALA A 85 -9.75 -4.89 -0.06
N ALA A 86 -10.07 -4.15 1.01
CA ALA A 86 -9.07 -3.57 1.90
C ALA A 86 -8.24 -4.65 2.60
N ALA A 87 -8.87 -5.71 3.10
CA ALA A 87 -8.15 -6.80 3.74
C ALA A 87 -7.29 -7.59 2.73
N GLU A 88 -7.81 -7.91 1.55
CA GLU A 88 -7.07 -8.68 0.53
C GLU A 88 -5.91 -7.89 -0.06
N LEU A 89 -6.14 -6.63 -0.47
CA LEU A 89 -5.11 -5.79 -1.09
C LEU A 89 -4.03 -5.41 -0.08
N ALA A 90 -4.39 -5.08 1.17
CA ALA A 90 -3.39 -4.84 2.21
C ALA A 90 -2.54 -6.08 2.49
N GLY A 91 -3.14 -7.27 2.45
CA GLY A 91 -2.43 -8.53 2.64
C GLY A 91 -1.42 -8.80 1.53
N ARG A 92 -1.78 -8.47 0.28
CA ARG A 92 -0.96 -8.73 -0.91
C ARG A 92 0.14 -7.69 -1.13
N TYR A 93 -0.15 -6.41 -0.89
CA TYR A 93 0.71 -5.30 -1.35
C TYR A 93 1.38 -4.50 -0.22
N ILE A 94 0.86 -4.55 1.01
CA ILE A 94 1.40 -3.80 2.16
C ILE A 94 2.01 -4.79 3.15
N THR A 95 3.31 -5.05 3.02
CA THR A 95 4.01 -6.13 3.75
C THR A 95 4.81 -5.66 4.96
N ASP A 96 5.09 -4.37 5.06
CA ASP A 96 5.83 -3.71 6.13
C ASP A 96 4.96 -3.37 7.36
N ARG A 97 3.64 -3.54 7.24
CA ARG A 97 2.64 -3.28 8.28
C ARG A 97 1.85 -4.54 8.64
N GLN A 98 1.33 -4.58 9.86
CA GLN A 98 0.56 -5.71 10.38
C GLN A 98 -0.95 -5.45 10.34
N PHE A 99 -1.74 -6.51 10.19
CA PHE A 99 -3.16 -6.47 10.45
C PHE A 99 -3.49 -6.34 11.95
N PRO A 100 -4.65 -5.77 12.30
CA PRO A 100 -5.67 -5.21 11.41
C PRO A 100 -5.39 -3.77 10.96
N ASP A 101 -4.40 -3.11 11.56
CA ASP A 101 -4.07 -1.69 11.43
C ASP A 101 -3.97 -1.23 9.97
N LYS A 102 -3.17 -1.92 9.14
CA LYS A 102 -3.00 -1.56 7.73
C LYS A 102 -4.30 -1.54 6.91
N ALA A 103 -5.26 -2.40 7.23
CA ALA A 103 -6.55 -2.45 6.51
C ALA A 103 -7.52 -1.38 7.03
N ILE A 104 -7.44 -1.07 8.33
CA ILE A 104 -8.19 0.02 8.94
C ILE A 104 -7.77 1.35 8.31
N ASP A 105 -6.46 1.59 8.22
CA ASP A 105 -5.95 2.83 7.63
C ASP A 105 -6.31 2.97 6.15
N LEU A 106 -6.29 1.86 5.38
CA LEU A 106 -6.74 1.91 3.98
C LEU A 106 -8.20 2.32 3.86
N ILE A 107 -9.08 1.80 4.72
CA ILE A 107 -10.49 2.19 4.72
C ILE A 107 -10.64 3.65 5.15
N ASP A 108 -9.93 4.09 6.18
CA ASP A 108 -9.98 5.46 6.66
C ASP A 108 -9.54 6.47 5.60
N GLU A 109 -8.42 6.20 4.94
CA GLU A 109 -7.88 7.02 3.85
C GLU A 109 -8.82 7.04 2.63
N ALA A 110 -9.40 5.88 2.27
CA ALA A 110 -10.38 5.80 1.18
C ALA A 110 -11.65 6.61 1.51
N CYS A 111 -12.08 6.61 2.77
CA CYS A 111 -13.20 7.43 3.23
C CYS A 111 -12.85 8.92 3.15
N ALA A 112 -11.70 9.33 3.69
CA ALA A 112 -11.25 10.71 3.67
C ALA A 112 -11.12 11.25 2.24
N THR A 113 -10.48 10.49 1.35
CA THR A 113 -10.31 10.84 -0.06
C THR A 113 -11.66 10.99 -0.77
N THR A 114 -12.56 10.03 -0.58
CA THR A 114 -13.91 10.08 -1.18
C THR A 114 -14.70 11.27 -0.67
N ARG A 115 -14.57 11.62 0.61
CA ARG A 115 -15.25 12.76 1.19
C ARG A 115 -14.79 14.08 0.57
N MET A 116 -13.47 14.27 0.45
CA MET A 116 -12.89 15.46 -0.19
C MET A 116 -13.38 15.64 -1.64
N LEU A 117 -13.49 14.54 -2.40
CA LEU A 117 -14.01 14.57 -3.77
C LEU A 117 -15.48 15.02 -3.81
N VAL A 118 -16.32 14.45 -2.95
CA VAL A 118 -17.76 14.81 -2.87
C VAL A 118 -17.97 16.26 -2.49
N ASP A 119 -17.19 16.77 -1.53
CA ASP A 119 -17.25 18.17 -1.11
C ASP A 119 -16.85 19.10 -2.28
N SER A 120 -15.79 18.76 -3.02
CA SER A 120 -15.33 19.53 -4.19
C SER A 120 -16.33 19.59 -5.35
N GLU A 121 -17.00 18.48 -5.67
CA GLU A 121 -18.05 18.44 -6.73
C GLU A 121 -19.27 19.28 -6.35
N SER A 122 -19.60 19.30 -5.07
CA SER A 122 -20.73 20.07 -4.52
C SER A 122 -20.47 21.58 -4.63
N GLU A 123 -19.23 22.02 -4.37
CA GLU A 123 -18.81 23.41 -4.54
C GLU A 123 -18.80 23.83 -6.02
N ALA A 124 -18.22 23.03 -6.91
CA ALA A 124 -18.16 23.33 -8.35
C ALA A 124 -19.55 23.45 -9.00
N THR A 125 -20.51 22.64 -8.55
CA THR A 125 -21.91 22.68 -9.01
C THR A 125 -22.66 23.88 -8.44
N GLY A 126 -22.36 24.28 -7.20
CA GLY A 126 -22.92 25.47 -6.55
C GLY A 126 -22.59 26.77 -7.29
N THR A 127 -21.35 26.91 -7.76
CA THR A 127 -20.88 28.11 -8.48
C THR A 127 -21.51 28.25 -9.86
N ARG A 128 -21.78 27.14 -10.57
CA ARG A 128 -22.46 27.16 -11.88
C ARG A 128 -23.94 27.57 -11.83
N THR A 129 -24.61 27.37 -10.69
CA THR A 129 -26.05 27.65 -10.56
C THR A 129 -26.34 29.10 -10.18
N GLN A 130 -25.37 29.83 -9.61
CA GLN A 130 -25.56 31.25 -9.25
C GLN A 130 -25.59 32.19 -10.46
N SER A 131 -25.11 31.77 -11.64
CA SER A 131 -25.07 32.62 -12.84
C SER A 131 -26.38 32.68 -13.63
N TYR A 132 -27.37 31.81 -13.35
CA TYR A 132 -28.55 31.63 -14.20
C TYR A 132 -29.90 31.59 -13.45
N ASN A 133 -30.07 32.25 -12.30
CA ASN A 133 -31.43 32.44 -11.75
C ASN A 133 -31.53 33.66 -10.82
N LYS A 134 -31.72 34.85 -11.41
CA LYS A 134 -32.33 36.00 -10.75
C LYS A 134 -33.69 36.26 -11.37
N LYS A 135 -34.67 35.41 -11.07
CA LYS A 135 -36.11 35.70 -11.12
C LYS A 135 -36.90 34.56 -10.46
N GLU A 136 -37.55 34.92 -9.36
CA GLU A 136 -38.71 34.29 -8.73
C GLU A 136 -38.69 32.79 -8.45
N VAL A 137 -38.46 32.41 -7.19
CA VAL A 137 -39.11 31.22 -6.60
C VAL A 137 -39.49 31.50 -5.14
N THR A 138 -40.79 31.40 -4.90
CA THR A 138 -41.51 31.46 -3.62
C THR A 138 -41.07 30.36 -2.63
N ALA A 139 -41.30 30.63 -1.34
CA ALA A 139 -40.72 29.98 -0.17
C ALA A 139 -41.13 28.51 0.13
N GLN A 140 -41.43 27.68 -0.87
CA GLN A 140 -41.99 26.33 -0.65
C GLN A 140 -41.18 25.16 -1.23
N SER A 141 -39.94 25.39 -1.66
CA SER A 141 -39.05 24.36 -2.22
C SER A 141 -37.76 24.17 -1.42
N ARG A 142 -37.85 24.18 -0.07
CA ARG A 142 -36.77 23.73 0.82
C ARG A 142 -36.78 22.20 1.06
N SER A 143 -37.53 21.47 0.26
CA SER A 143 -37.55 20.00 0.29
C SER A 143 -36.25 19.46 -0.34
N ILE A 144 -35.36 19.00 0.53
CA ILE A 144 -34.37 17.94 0.30
C ILE A 144 -33.44 18.18 -0.92
N LYS A 145 -32.48 19.09 -0.80
CA LYS A 145 -31.20 18.88 -1.50
C LYS A 145 -30.51 17.74 -0.77
N ALA A 146 -30.75 16.51 -1.21
CA ALA A 146 -30.00 15.34 -0.76
C ALA A 146 -28.52 15.64 -1.06
N VAL A 147 -27.72 15.87 -0.01
CA VAL A 147 -26.27 15.84 -0.12
C VAL A 147 -25.94 14.49 -0.74
N LYS A 148 -25.29 14.47 -1.91
CA LYS A 148 -24.81 13.21 -2.50
C LYS A 148 -23.94 12.55 -1.45
N LYS A 149 -24.42 11.45 -0.88
CA LYS A 149 -23.66 10.68 0.10
C LYS A 149 -22.56 9.95 -0.68
N GLY A 150 -21.30 10.21 -0.34
CA GLY A 150 -20.18 9.51 -0.94
C GLY A 150 -20.30 8.00 -0.72
N ILE A 151 -19.78 7.19 -1.65
CA ILE A 151 -19.78 5.74 -1.53
C ILE A 151 -18.34 5.25 -1.71
N VAL A 152 -17.85 4.50 -0.73
CA VAL A 152 -16.56 3.82 -0.77
C VAL A 152 -16.77 2.38 -1.21
N GLY A 153 -16.32 2.07 -2.43
CA GLY A 153 -16.29 0.73 -3.00
C GLY A 153 -14.86 0.18 -3.12
N PRO A 154 -14.70 -1.03 -3.70
CA PRO A 154 -13.39 -1.63 -3.96
C PRO A 154 -12.42 -0.74 -4.75
N SER A 155 -12.96 0.05 -5.70
CA SER A 155 -12.16 0.95 -6.54
C SER A 155 -11.44 2.04 -5.73
N GLN A 156 -12.11 2.66 -4.75
CA GLN A 156 -11.50 3.71 -3.93
C GLN A 156 -10.39 3.14 -3.06
N VAL A 157 -10.58 1.94 -2.51
CA VAL A 157 -9.55 1.23 -1.74
C VAL A 157 -8.34 0.91 -2.62
N ALA A 158 -8.57 0.41 -3.82
CA ALA A 158 -7.50 0.06 -4.75
C ALA A 158 -6.72 1.29 -5.24
N GLN A 159 -7.37 2.45 -5.39
CA GLN A 159 -6.71 3.73 -5.67
C GLN A 159 -5.76 4.13 -4.54
N VAL A 160 -6.18 4.02 -3.29
CA VAL A 160 -5.32 4.31 -2.13
C VAL A 160 -4.12 3.36 -2.07
N VAL A 161 -4.34 2.06 -2.28
CA VAL A 161 -3.22 1.08 -2.33
C VAL A 161 -2.25 1.42 -3.46
N SER A 162 -2.76 1.81 -4.63
CA SER A 162 -1.92 2.23 -5.76
C SER A 162 -1.08 3.46 -5.42
N LEU A 163 -1.67 4.43 -4.72
CA LEU A 163 -0.98 5.62 -4.25
C LEU A 163 0.11 5.29 -3.22
N TRP A 164 -0.18 4.45 -2.23
CA TRP A 164 0.76 4.11 -1.16
C TRP A 164 1.92 3.25 -1.62
N THR A 165 1.66 2.33 -2.55
CA THR A 165 2.64 1.33 -2.99
C THR A 165 3.33 1.69 -4.30
N GLY A 166 2.76 2.60 -5.07
CA GLY A 166 3.14 2.85 -6.47
C GLY A 166 2.76 1.73 -7.43
N ILE A 167 2.12 0.65 -6.94
CA ILE A 167 1.72 -0.51 -7.76
C ILE A 167 0.28 -0.28 -8.25
N PRO A 168 0.01 -0.23 -9.56
CA PRO A 168 -1.34 -0.01 -10.06
C PRO A 168 -2.20 -1.25 -9.82
N VAL A 169 -3.05 -1.19 -8.80
CA VAL A 169 -3.98 -2.26 -8.40
C VAL A 169 -5.44 -1.84 -8.54
N ALA A 170 -5.68 -0.57 -8.88
CA ALA A 170 -7.00 -0.05 -9.22
C ALA A 170 -7.62 -0.83 -10.39
N ALA A 171 -8.95 -0.86 -10.44
CA ALA A 171 -9.64 -1.40 -11.61
C ALA A 171 -9.17 -0.66 -12.85
N ILE A 172 -8.79 -1.43 -13.88
CA ILE A 172 -8.32 -0.90 -15.17
C ILE A 172 -9.38 0.07 -15.69
N ASP A 173 -9.05 1.36 -15.71
CA ASP A 173 -9.94 2.35 -16.28
C ASP A 173 -9.99 2.22 -17.80
N GLN A 174 -10.89 2.96 -18.45
CA GLN A 174 -11.07 2.82 -19.90
C GLN A 174 -9.81 3.22 -20.68
N GLY A 175 -9.02 4.17 -20.18
CA GLY A 175 -7.76 4.61 -20.79
C GLY A 175 -6.63 3.61 -20.59
N GLU A 176 -6.49 3.05 -19.39
CA GLU A 176 -5.52 1.98 -19.10
C GLU A 176 -5.86 0.72 -19.91
N LYS A 177 -7.15 0.40 -20.05
CA LYS A 177 -7.60 -0.73 -20.86
C LYS A 177 -7.19 -0.55 -22.33
N GLU A 178 -7.38 0.64 -22.86
CA GLU A 178 -6.95 0.98 -24.22
C GLU A 178 -5.42 0.94 -24.36
N LYS A 179 -4.67 1.48 -23.38
CA LYS A 179 -3.20 1.36 -23.33
C LYS A 179 -2.75 -0.12 -23.34
N LEU A 180 -3.41 -0.99 -22.58
CA LEU A 180 -3.07 -2.41 -22.47
C LEU A 180 -3.45 -3.22 -23.72
N LEU A 181 -4.59 -2.92 -24.34
CA LEU A 181 -5.03 -3.57 -25.59
C LEU A 181 -4.05 -3.29 -26.73
N HIS A 182 -3.51 -2.07 -26.80
CA HIS A 182 -2.56 -1.64 -27.82
C HIS A 182 -1.10 -1.69 -27.35
N LEU A 183 -0.80 -2.38 -26.25
CA LEU A 183 0.54 -2.37 -25.66
C LEU A 183 1.61 -2.90 -26.63
N ALA A 184 1.35 -3.99 -27.34
CA ALA A 184 2.29 -4.54 -28.31
C ALA A 184 2.55 -3.56 -29.47
N GLU A 185 1.50 -2.92 -29.98
CA GLU A 185 1.60 -1.92 -31.05
C GLU A 185 2.45 -0.72 -30.61
N LYS A 186 2.20 -0.21 -29.40
CA LYS A 186 2.98 0.90 -28.82
C LYS A 186 4.43 0.53 -28.57
N LEU A 187 4.72 -0.70 -28.14
CA LEU A 187 6.10 -1.17 -28.02
C LEU A 187 6.80 -1.23 -29.38
N HIS A 188 6.08 -1.59 -30.44
CA HIS A 188 6.61 -1.62 -31.81
C HIS A 188 6.95 -0.24 -32.39
N GLU A 189 6.40 0.85 -31.84
CA GLU A 189 6.83 2.21 -32.20
C GLU A 189 8.31 2.47 -31.90
N ARG A 190 8.87 1.81 -30.87
CA ARG A 190 10.30 1.89 -30.51
C ARG A 190 11.10 0.63 -30.89
N VAL A 191 10.47 -0.54 -30.90
CA VAL A 191 11.12 -1.83 -31.16
C VAL A 191 10.62 -2.42 -32.47
N VAL A 192 11.40 -2.23 -33.53
CA VAL A 192 11.08 -2.76 -34.87
C VAL A 192 11.42 -4.24 -34.95
N GLY A 193 10.45 -5.05 -35.36
CA GLY A 193 10.56 -6.52 -35.38
C GLY A 193 10.52 -7.12 -33.97
N GLN A 194 11.16 -8.29 -33.78
CA GLN A 194 11.15 -9.02 -32.50
C GLN A 194 9.73 -9.38 -32.01
N ASP A 195 8.81 -9.63 -32.95
CA ASP A 195 7.37 -9.77 -32.68
C ASP A 195 7.07 -10.81 -31.60
N GLU A 196 7.79 -11.93 -31.56
CA GLU A 196 7.61 -12.95 -30.53
C GLU A 196 7.93 -12.40 -29.12
N ALA A 197 9.04 -11.69 -28.96
CA ALA A 197 9.45 -11.12 -27.68
C ALA A 197 8.50 -10.01 -27.23
N VAL A 198 8.12 -9.11 -28.14
CA VAL A 198 7.18 -8.01 -27.87
C VAL A 198 5.82 -8.56 -27.44
N ASN A 199 5.27 -9.51 -28.20
CA ASN A 199 3.96 -10.11 -27.89
C ASN A 199 3.98 -10.89 -26.58
N LEU A 200 5.05 -11.65 -26.30
CA LEU A 200 5.18 -12.39 -25.04
C LEU A 200 5.20 -11.45 -23.82
N VAL A 201 5.96 -10.36 -23.90
CA VAL A 201 6.04 -9.35 -22.83
C VAL A 201 4.68 -8.69 -22.64
N ALA A 202 4.04 -8.22 -23.71
CA ALA A 202 2.74 -7.54 -23.66
C ALA A 202 1.65 -8.45 -23.07
N GLN A 203 1.57 -9.71 -23.50
CA GLN A 203 0.59 -10.68 -22.99
C GLN A 203 0.80 -10.99 -21.51
N THR A 204 2.05 -11.06 -21.05
CA THR A 204 2.36 -11.32 -19.64
C THR A 204 1.91 -10.17 -18.74
N VAL A 205 2.16 -8.92 -19.17
CA VAL A 205 1.69 -7.74 -18.45
C VAL A 205 0.16 -7.69 -18.43
N LEU A 206 -0.49 -7.92 -19.57
CA LEU A 206 -1.95 -7.95 -19.66
C LEU A 206 -2.54 -8.99 -18.71
N ARG A 207 -1.99 -10.21 -18.66
CA ARG A 207 -2.44 -11.28 -17.75
C ARG A 207 -2.40 -10.86 -16.28
N SER A 208 -1.32 -10.22 -15.85
CA SER A 208 -1.24 -9.74 -14.47
C SER A 208 -2.24 -8.62 -14.18
N ARG A 209 -2.41 -7.67 -15.12
CA ARG A 209 -3.39 -6.58 -14.96
C ARG A 209 -4.82 -7.07 -14.82
N VAL A 210 -5.18 -8.19 -15.46
CA VAL A 210 -6.52 -8.80 -15.31
C VAL A 210 -6.59 -9.82 -14.16
N GLY A 211 -5.57 -9.91 -13.32
CA GLY A 211 -5.56 -10.79 -12.14
C GLY A 211 -5.44 -12.29 -12.46
N LEU A 212 -4.91 -12.64 -13.64
CA LEU A 212 -4.62 -14.02 -14.05
C LEU A 212 -3.16 -14.42 -13.75
N ASP A 213 -2.46 -13.66 -12.88
CA ASP A 213 -1.13 -13.97 -12.41
C ASP A 213 -1.14 -14.84 -11.13
N GLN A 214 0.02 -15.40 -10.79
CA GLN A 214 0.18 -16.19 -9.57
C GLN A 214 0.57 -15.28 -8.40
N PRO A 215 -0.23 -15.23 -7.31
CA PRO A 215 0.14 -14.45 -6.14
C PRO A 215 1.50 -14.90 -5.57
N GLY A 216 2.32 -13.93 -5.19
CA GLY A 216 3.65 -14.18 -4.61
C GLY A 216 4.75 -14.46 -5.63
N GLN A 217 4.45 -14.44 -6.93
CA GLN A 217 5.47 -14.53 -7.99
C GLN A 217 5.60 -13.20 -8.75
N PRO A 218 6.77 -12.93 -9.38
CA PRO A 218 6.90 -11.78 -10.27
C PRO A 218 5.91 -11.86 -11.44
N ILE A 219 5.38 -10.71 -11.86
CA ILE A 219 4.47 -10.56 -13.02
C ILE A 219 5.07 -11.24 -14.27
N GLY A 220 6.36 -11.03 -14.50
CA GLY A 220 7.11 -11.67 -15.56
C GLY A 220 8.58 -11.78 -15.18
N SER A 221 9.21 -12.88 -15.57
CA SER A 221 10.66 -13.10 -15.45
C SER A 221 11.18 -13.48 -16.83
N PHE A 222 11.79 -12.52 -17.51
CA PHE A 222 12.25 -12.70 -18.90
C PHE A 222 13.77 -12.78 -18.95
N LEU A 223 14.28 -13.64 -19.84
CA LEU A 223 15.69 -13.69 -20.19
C LEU A 223 15.82 -13.45 -21.70
N PHE A 224 16.16 -12.21 -22.08
CA PHE A 224 16.36 -11.87 -23.48
C PHE A 224 17.75 -12.30 -23.96
N LEU A 225 17.81 -13.15 -24.98
CA LEU A 225 19.04 -13.65 -25.58
C LEU A 225 19.22 -13.05 -26.98
N GLY A 226 20.45 -12.73 -27.37
CA GLY A 226 20.76 -12.17 -28.70
C GLY A 226 22.07 -11.39 -28.72
N SER A 227 22.54 -10.98 -29.91
CA SER A 227 23.76 -10.18 -30.07
C SER A 227 23.64 -8.78 -29.45
N THR A 228 24.76 -8.11 -29.24
CA THR A 228 24.78 -6.73 -28.72
C THR A 228 24.11 -5.77 -29.69
N GLY A 229 23.33 -4.81 -29.18
CA GLY A 229 22.70 -3.76 -29.99
C GLY A 229 21.35 -4.11 -30.62
N VAL A 230 20.87 -5.36 -30.53
CA VAL A 230 19.59 -5.80 -31.16
C VAL A 230 18.31 -5.32 -30.46
N GLY A 231 18.40 -4.43 -29.47
CA GLY A 231 17.22 -3.86 -28.81
C GLY A 231 16.75 -4.55 -27.52
N LYS A 232 17.52 -5.50 -26.95
CA LYS A 232 17.15 -6.15 -25.67
C LYS A 232 16.87 -5.15 -24.53
N THR A 233 17.76 -4.18 -24.34
CA THR A 233 17.60 -3.11 -23.34
C THR A 233 16.55 -2.10 -23.77
N GLU A 234 16.37 -1.89 -25.07
CA GLU A 234 15.39 -0.95 -25.60
C GLU A 234 13.96 -1.42 -25.33
N LEU A 235 13.68 -2.71 -25.48
CA LEU A 235 12.39 -3.29 -25.12
C LEU A 235 12.05 -3.09 -23.63
N ALA A 236 13.03 -3.23 -22.74
CA ALA A 236 12.83 -2.97 -21.31
C ALA A 236 12.52 -1.50 -21.01
N LYS A 237 13.20 -0.56 -21.68
CA LYS A 237 12.94 0.88 -21.54
C LYS A 237 11.59 1.28 -22.12
N ALA A 238 11.27 0.80 -23.32
CA ALA A 238 9.98 1.03 -23.97
C ALA A 238 8.83 0.51 -23.10
N LEU A 239 9.02 -0.66 -22.47
CA LEU A 239 8.04 -1.18 -21.51
C LEU A 239 7.87 -0.27 -20.29
N ALA A 240 8.96 0.22 -19.69
CA ALA A 240 8.89 1.13 -18.55
C ALA A 240 8.16 2.43 -18.92
N GLU A 241 8.45 3.00 -20.09
CA GLU A 241 7.75 4.17 -20.62
C GLU A 241 6.24 3.90 -20.78
N GLN A 242 5.84 2.77 -21.37
CA GLN A 242 4.43 2.48 -21.59
C GLN A 242 3.64 2.20 -20.30
N LEU A 243 4.29 1.66 -19.27
CA LEU A 243 3.62 1.29 -18.02
C LEU A 243 3.65 2.39 -16.96
N PHE A 244 4.66 3.25 -16.97
CA PHE A 244 4.87 4.26 -15.92
C PHE A 244 4.98 5.68 -16.47
N ASP A 245 4.78 5.87 -17.78
CA ASP A 245 4.97 7.14 -18.49
C ASP A 245 6.36 7.76 -18.19
N ASN A 246 7.36 6.92 -17.88
CA ASN A 246 8.72 7.30 -17.51
C ASN A 246 9.71 6.12 -17.61
N GLU A 247 10.64 6.16 -18.57
CA GLU A 247 11.69 5.14 -18.73
C GLU A 247 12.67 5.02 -17.55
N ASN A 248 12.79 6.07 -16.71
CA ASN A 248 13.66 6.06 -15.53
C ASN A 248 13.10 5.27 -14.35
N MET A 249 11.84 4.83 -14.42
CA MET A 249 11.27 3.88 -13.45
C MET A 249 11.87 2.46 -13.61
N LEU A 250 12.74 2.26 -14.61
CA LEU A 250 13.54 1.04 -14.75
C LEU A 250 14.71 1.03 -13.76
N VAL A 251 14.61 0.20 -12.72
CA VAL A 251 15.75 -0.11 -11.85
C VAL A 251 16.74 -0.99 -12.61
N ARG A 252 17.85 -0.39 -13.07
CA ARG A 252 18.87 -1.08 -13.85
C ARG A 252 20.01 -1.56 -12.95
N PHE A 253 20.25 -2.86 -12.95
CA PHE A 253 21.44 -3.46 -12.35
C PHE A 253 22.45 -3.85 -13.43
N ASP A 254 23.68 -3.31 -13.37
CA ASP A 254 24.77 -3.77 -14.24
C ASP A 254 25.41 -5.04 -13.67
N MET A 255 25.02 -6.20 -14.20
CA MET A 255 25.50 -7.50 -13.76
C MET A 255 27.02 -7.68 -13.91
N SER A 256 27.68 -6.90 -14.77
CA SER A 256 29.15 -6.93 -14.92
C SER A 256 29.86 -6.53 -13.62
N GLU A 257 29.21 -5.69 -12.80
CA GLU A 257 29.73 -5.29 -11.48
C GLU A 257 29.53 -6.36 -10.39
N TYR A 258 28.75 -7.41 -10.67
CA TYR A 258 28.36 -8.42 -9.68
C TYR A 258 29.15 -9.74 -9.77
N GLY A 259 30.18 -9.80 -10.61
CA GLY A 259 30.97 -11.03 -10.82
C GLY A 259 31.85 -11.48 -9.64
N THR A 260 32.00 -10.67 -8.59
CA THR A 260 32.89 -10.98 -7.45
C THR A 260 32.11 -11.54 -6.25
N LYS A 261 32.76 -12.31 -5.37
CA LYS A 261 32.09 -12.89 -4.19
C LYS A 261 31.52 -11.84 -3.21
N GLY A 262 32.04 -10.62 -3.21
CA GLY A 262 31.62 -9.55 -2.29
C GLY A 262 30.55 -8.60 -2.86
N SER A 263 30.36 -8.56 -4.18
CA SER A 263 29.44 -7.60 -4.83
C SER A 263 27.97 -7.84 -4.51
N VAL A 264 27.60 -9.05 -4.07
CA VAL A 264 26.22 -9.36 -3.64
C VAL A 264 25.75 -8.45 -2.50
N LEU A 265 26.66 -7.98 -1.63
CA LEU A 265 26.33 -7.08 -0.52
C LEU A 265 25.82 -5.71 -0.98
N ARG A 266 26.09 -5.32 -2.23
CA ARG A 266 25.53 -4.10 -2.82
C ARG A 266 24.04 -4.25 -3.15
N LEU A 267 23.59 -5.49 -3.36
CA LEU A 267 22.19 -5.81 -3.67
C LEU A 267 21.37 -6.06 -2.40
N ILE A 268 21.92 -6.84 -1.45
CA ILE A 268 21.19 -7.28 -0.25
C ILE A 268 21.51 -6.47 1.02
N GLY A 269 22.49 -5.57 0.95
CA GLY A 269 23.03 -4.86 2.11
C GLY A 269 24.04 -5.68 2.91
N ALA A 270 24.93 -4.98 3.63
CA ALA A 270 25.88 -5.64 4.53
C ALA A 270 25.17 -6.11 5.82
N PRO A 271 25.59 -7.22 6.46
CA PRO A 271 25.02 -7.63 7.74
C PRO A 271 25.23 -6.56 8.83
N PRO A 272 24.37 -6.48 9.88
CA PRO A 272 24.41 -5.46 10.94
C PRO A 272 25.74 -5.29 11.68
N ARG A 273 26.67 -6.24 11.55
CA ARG A 273 27.99 -6.22 12.20
C ARG A 273 29.10 -5.58 11.34
N PHE A 274 28.78 -5.14 10.12
CA PHE A 274 29.74 -4.57 9.18
C PHE A 274 29.55 -3.06 8.98
N VAL A 275 30.65 -2.35 8.74
CA VAL A 275 30.76 -0.88 8.64
C VAL A 275 29.83 -0.26 7.59
N HIS A 276 29.34 -1.04 6.62
CA HIS A 276 28.46 -0.59 5.53
C HIS A 276 26.97 -0.95 5.72
N TYR A 277 26.53 -1.31 6.93
CA TYR A 277 25.15 -1.72 7.21
C TYR A 277 24.07 -0.70 6.83
N HIS A 278 24.41 0.59 6.73
CA HIS A 278 23.46 1.66 6.40
C HIS A 278 23.48 2.09 4.93
N ILE A 279 24.23 1.39 4.06
CA ILE A 279 24.29 1.70 2.64
C ILE A 279 23.41 0.67 1.91
N ILE A 280 22.10 0.87 1.98
CA ILE A 280 21.19 0.38 0.94
C ILE A 280 21.03 1.55 -0.02
N PRO A 281 21.23 1.39 -1.35
CA PRO A 281 20.83 2.43 -2.29
C PRO A 281 19.34 2.67 -2.08
N SER A 282 18.95 3.88 -1.71
CA SER A 282 17.58 4.33 -1.81
C SER A 282 17.13 4.13 -3.26
N VAL A 283 16.26 3.14 -3.46
CA VAL A 283 15.60 2.82 -4.74
C VAL A 283 14.55 3.88 -5.02
#